data_AF-A0A936HGK2-F1
#
_entry.id   AF-A0A936HGK2-F1
#
_cell.length_a   1.000
_cell.length_b   1.000
_cell.length_c   1.000
_cell.angle_alpha   90.00
_cell.angle_beta   90.00
_cell.angle_gamma   90.00
#
_symmetry.space_group_name_H-M   'P 1'
#
loop_
_entity.id
_entity.type
_entity.pdbx_description
1 polymer ?
#
loop_
_entity_poly.entity_id
_entity_poly.type
_entity_poly.pdbx_seq_one_letter_code
_entity_poly.pdbx_strand_id
1 'polypeptide(L)'
;MLLALAGIHALDGYAAHRHQDARVARGWLVLALVLFILSMDEVASVHERVSFIGKAIGVNPAVTIAPFGFVLMVMAGYALLLLWSDARHRGHVVRIVIAFLILGSVAGQEFLELTLTWGGKAVQAMRTGFEEATELLGILILLHATMGHTAGLAKTPAAGPRPAFDALLQYKTPLATAALIMAPAFALVSAELNDFRGRPAPWLAAVAFLAAALIVLRPLFTGDGRVRWTAWMLAGLCCLASAAVVTFGDLGAHWRSMPLALSVSAISAGIGAVWLVGAGGGTRILSACVVLGVIAVASAVTPNHPAVLHLLAQSAGIVVLLVHARAATEPQDRSMMMRSAAHI
;
A
#
# COMPACT_ATOMS: atom_id res chain seq x y z
N MET A 1 2.79 -5.57 1.34
CA MET A 1 1.93 -4.41 1.70
C MET A 1 2.37 -3.63 2.94
N LEU A 2 3.10 -4.23 3.90
CA LEU A 2 3.54 -3.51 5.10
C LEU A 2 4.47 -2.33 4.81
N LEU A 3 5.31 -2.41 3.76
CA LEU A 3 6.13 -1.28 3.29
C LEU A 3 5.26 -0.09 2.83
N ALA A 4 4.17 -0.33 2.09
CA ALA A 4 3.22 0.73 1.75
C ALA A 4 2.58 1.35 2.99
N LEU A 5 2.24 0.55 4.00
CA LEU A 5 1.74 1.07 5.28
C LEU A 5 2.77 1.97 5.97
N ALA A 6 4.05 1.55 6.04
CA ALA A 6 5.14 2.38 6.55
C ALA A 6 5.31 3.67 5.72
N GLY A 7 5.15 3.60 4.40
CA GLY A 7 5.16 4.75 3.49
C GLY A 7 4.01 5.74 3.79
N ILE A 8 2.80 5.24 4.08
CA ILE A 8 1.66 6.07 4.50
C ILE A 8 1.96 6.75 5.84
N HIS A 9 2.54 6.05 6.81
CA HIS A 9 2.94 6.64 8.09
C HIS A 9 4.06 7.70 7.93
N ALA A 10 5.02 7.47 7.03
CA ALA A 10 6.01 8.47 6.67
C ALA A 10 5.35 9.71 6.01
N LEU A 11 4.31 9.52 5.19
CA LEU A 11 3.55 10.61 4.59
C LEU A 11 2.77 11.43 5.63
N ASP A 12 2.24 10.80 6.70
CA ASP A 12 1.72 11.52 7.87
C ASP A 12 2.81 12.36 8.54
N GLY A 13 4.04 11.83 8.63
CA GLY A 13 5.22 12.58 9.08
C GLY A 13 5.47 13.86 8.27
N TYR A 14 5.36 13.77 6.93
CA TYR A 14 5.42 14.96 6.06
C TYR A 14 4.29 15.94 6.38
N ALA A 15 3.04 15.47 6.43
CA ALA A 15 1.88 16.31 6.70
C ALA A 15 1.98 17.05 8.04
N ALA A 16 2.49 16.38 9.07
CA ALA A 16 2.63 16.94 10.41
C ALA A 16 3.69 18.05 10.52
N HIS A 17 4.76 17.99 9.73
CA HIS A 17 5.90 18.92 9.85
C HIS A 17 5.95 19.99 8.76
N ARG A 18 5.19 19.87 7.66
CA ARG A 18 5.30 20.77 6.49
C ARG A 18 5.18 22.26 6.77
N HIS A 19 4.47 22.65 7.83
CA HIS A 19 4.26 24.05 8.23
C HIS A 19 5.18 24.52 9.36
N GLN A 20 5.89 23.59 10.02
CA GLN A 20 6.74 23.88 11.19
C GLN A 20 8.23 23.78 10.82
N ASP A 21 8.60 22.73 10.09
CA ASP A 21 9.96 22.46 9.65
C ASP A 21 9.93 21.82 8.26
N ALA A 22 10.14 22.65 7.24
CA ALA A 22 10.14 22.23 5.85
C ALA A 22 11.25 21.20 5.54
N ARG A 23 12.36 21.23 6.28
CA ARG A 23 13.49 20.32 6.07
C ARG A 23 13.13 18.91 6.55
N VAL A 24 12.63 18.80 7.77
CA VAL A 24 12.15 17.53 8.34
C VAL A 24 11.00 16.97 7.50
N ALA A 25 10.06 17.82 7.09
CA ALA A 25 8.95 17.41 6.23
C ALA A 25 9.45 16.79 4.92
N ARG A 26 10.41 17.43 4.23
CA ARG A 26 11.03 16.86 3.02
C ARG A 26 11.68 15.50 3.30
N GLY A 27 12.35 15.34 4.45
CA GLY A 27 12.93 14.05 4.85
C GLY A 27 11.88 12.94 4.92
N TRP A 28 10.75 13.20 5.57
CA TRP A 28 9.62 12.26 5.63
C TRP A 28 8.98 11.97 4.28
N LEU A 29 8.85 12.98 3.42
CA LEU A 29 8.29 12.80 2.07
C LEU A 29 9.21 11.93 1.19
N VAL A 30 10.52 12.17 1.21
CA VAL A 30 11.48 11.36 0.46
C VAL A 30 11.51 9.93 0.99
N LEU A 31 11.45 9.75 2.31
CA LEU A 31 11.35 8.42 2.91
C LEU A 31 10.05 7.70 2.50
N ALA A 32 8.90 8.39 2.51
CA ALA A 32 7.64 7.83 2.05
C ALA A 32 7.75 7.33 0.59
N LEU A 33 8.37 8.12 -0.29
CA LEU A 33 8.61 7.76 -1.68
C LEU A 33 9.50 6.50 -1.80
N VAL A 34 10.61 6.43 -1.05
CA VAL A 34 11.47 5.23 -1.01
C VAL A 34 10.67 4.00 -0.58
N LEU A 35 9.87 4.10 0.48
CA LEU A 35 9.06 2.99 0.98
C LEU A 35 7.96 2.56 0.01
N PHE A 36 7.35 3.50 -0.72
CA PHE A 36 6.40 3.15 -1.79
C PHE A 36 7.09 2.47 -2.97
N ILE A 37 8.29 2.89 -3.36
CA ILE A 37 9.06 2.23 -4.42
C ILE A 37 9.46 0.81 -4.00
N LEU A 38 9.97 0.63 -2.77
CA LEU A 38 10.28 -0.71 -2.26
C LEU A 38 9.01 -1.59 -2.17
N SER A 39 7.89 -1.04 -1.68
CA SER A 39 6.62 -1.77 -1.67
C SER A 39 6.13 -2.14 -3.07
N MET A 40 6.41 -1.30 -4.06
CA MET A 40 6.12 -1.57 -5.46
C MET A 40 7.02 -2.68 -5.98
N ASP A 41 8.31 -2.64 -5.67
CA ASP A 41 9.28 -3.66 -6.06
C ASP A 41 8.90 -5.04 -5.51
N GLU A 42 8.47 -5.15 -4.25
CA GLU A 42 8.02 -6.43 -3.68
C GLU A 42 6.82 -7.06 -4.42
N VAL A 43 5.93 -6.24 -4.98
CA VAL A 43 4.72 -6.75 -5.67
C VAL A 43 4.89 -6.81 -7.18
N ALA A 44 5.69 -5.91 -7.75
CA ALA A 44 5.92 -5.76 -9.18
C ALA A 44 7.21 -6.45 -9.65
N SER A 45 8.02 -6.93 -8.71
CA SER A 45 9.31 -7.57 -8.93
C SER A 45 10.18 -6.82 -9.93
N VAL A 46 10.34 -5.51 -9.72
CA VAL A 46 10.98 -4.62 -10.71
C VAL A 46 12.46 -4.98 -10.84
N HIS A 47 13.15 -5.22 -9.73
CA HIS A 47 14.57 -5.57 -9.74
C HIS A 47 14.83 -6.91 -10.46
N GLU A 48 13.94 -7.90 -10.32
CA GLU A 48 14.06 -9.17 -11.05
C GLU A 48 13.87 -8.97 -12.56
N ARG A 49 12.95 -8.09 -12.96
CA ARG A 49 12.68 -7.79 -14.37
C ARG A 49 13.85 -7.07 -15.01
N VAL A 50 14.41 -6.09 -14.32
CA VAL A 50 15.64 -5.40 -14.73
C VAL A 50 16.79 -6.40 -14.84
N SER A 51 16.93 -7.31 -13.87
CA SER A 51 17.91 -8.40 -13.93
C SER A 51 17.75 -9.29 -15.15
N PHE A 52 16.52 -9.67 -15.50
CA PHE A 52 16.25 -10.50 -16.66
C PHE A 52 16.66 -9.81 -17.97
N ILE A 53 16.35 -8.52 -18.12
CA ILE A 53 16.80 -7.72 -19.25
C ILE A 53 18.32 -7.71 -19.33
N GLY A 54 19.00 -7.48 -18.19
CA GLY A 54 20.46 -7.55 -18.08
C GLY A 54 21.02 -8.87 -18.58
N LYS A 55 20.47 -10.00 -18.11
CA LYS A 55 20.86 -11.35 -18.58
C LYS A 55 20.67 -11.50 -20.09
N ALA A 56 19.55 -11.02 -20.63
CA ALA A 56 19.24 -11.14 -22.05
C ALA A 56 20.23 -10.39 -22.95
N ILE A 57 20.82 -9.29 -22.46
CA ILE A 57 21.85 -8.51 -23.18
C ILE A 57 23.28 -8.88 -22.77
N GLY A 58 23.48 -9.96 -22.01
CA GLY A 58 24.80 -10.44 -21.58
C GLY A 58 25.46 -9.60 -20.48
N VAL A 59 24.71 -8.77 -19.77
CA VAL A 59 25.19 -7.96 -18.65
C VAL A 59 24.88 -8.68 -17.33
N ASN A 60 25.80 -8.57 -16.36
CA ASN A 60 25.59 -9.13 -15.04
C ASN A 60 24.33 -8.52 -14.38
N PRO A 61 23.40 -9.32 -13.84
CA PRO A 61 22.19 -8.84 -13.15
C PRO A 61 22.46 -7.77 -12.10
N ALA A 62 23.52 -7.97 -11.28
CA ALA A 62 23.89 -7.04 -10.22
C ALA A 62 24.28 -5.67 -10.79
N VAL A 63 25.00 -5.64 -11.92
CA VAL A 63 25.36 -4.39 -12.60
C VAL A 63 24.14 -3.70 -13.18
N THR A 64 23.13 -4.47 -13.59
CA THR A 64 21.90 -3.93 -14.20
C THR A 64 20.97 -3.30 -13.15
N ILE A 65 20.88 -3.90 -11.95
CA ILE A 65 20.10 -3.35 -10.82
C ILE A 65 20.86 -2.22 -10.09
N ALA A 66 22.19 -2.26 -10.05
CA ALA A 66 23.00 -1.33 -9.24
C ALA A 66 22.61 0.15 -9.37
N PRO A 67 22.29 0.71 -10.55
CA PRO A 67 21.83 2.09 -10.66
C PRO A 67 20.54 2.38 -9.88
N PHE A 68 19.58 1.45 -9.89
CA PHE A 68 18.32 1.58 -9.15
C PHE A 68 18.56 1.53 -7.64
N GLY A 69 19.36 0.55 -7.19
CA GLY A 69 19.77 0.42 -5.79
C GLY A 69 20.52 1.66 -5.31
N PHE A 70 21.43 2.21 -6.13
CA PHE A 70 22.17 3.42 -5.83
C PHE A 70 21.26 4.65 -5.69
N VAL A 71 20.30 4.85 -6.60
CA VAL A 71 19.34 5.96 -6.51
C VAL A 71 18.50 5.85 -5.24
N LEU A 72 17.99 4.66 -4.91
CA LEU A 72 17.24 4.44 -3.68
C LEU A 72 18.09 4.68 -2.43
N MET A 73 19.35 4.22 -2.43
CA MET A 73 20.30 4.46 -1.34
C MET A 73 20.60 5.95 -1.16
N VAL A 74 20.80 6.71 -2.25
CA VAL A 74 21.02 8.16 -2.20
C VAL A 74 19.77 8.88 -1.67
N MET A 75 18.58 8.50 -2.14
CA MET A 75 17.32 9.06 -1.64
C MET A 75 17.10 8.76 -0.15
N ALA A 76 17.33 7.52 0.28
CA ALA A 76 17.24 7.11 1.67
C ALA A 76 18.27 7.88 2.52
N GLY A 77 19.53 7.93 2.09
CA GLY A 77 20.59 8.69 2.76
C GLY A 77 20.24 10.18 2.88
N TYR A 78 19.73 10.79 1.82
CA TYR A 78 19.24 12.18 1.84
C TYR A 78 18.10 12.37 2.85
N ALA A 79 17.10 11.48 2.85
CA ALA A 79 16.01 11.52 3.84
C ALA A 79 16.56 11.43 5.27
N LEU A 80 17.48 10.51 5.55
CA LEU A 80 18.10 10.34 6.87
C LEU A 80 18.91 11.56 7.28
N LEU A 81 19.66 12.19 6.36
CA LEU A 81 20.41 13.43 6.63
C LEU A 81 19.48 14.60 6.98
N LEU A 82 18.34 14.73 6.29
CA LEU A 82 17.35 15.74 6.62
C LEU A 82 16.74 15.49 7.99
N LEU A 83 16.37 14.24 8.30
CA LEU A 83 15.78 13.88 9.59
C LEU A 83 16.78 13.96 10.75
N TRP A 84 18.06 13.63 10.54
CA TRP A 84 19.11 13.66 11.57
C TRP A 84 19.42 15.08 12.07
N SER A 85 19.13 16.08 11.24
CA SER A 85 19.37 17.49 11.57
C SER A 85 18.55 17.98 12.77
N ASP A 86 17.42 17.32 13.08
CA ASP A 86 16.61 17.60 14.26
C ASP A 86 16.81 16.50 15.32
N ALA A 87 17.22 16.92 16.53
CA ALA A 87 17.46 16.03 17.66
C ALA A 87 16.24 15.14 18.01
N ARG A 88 15.01 15.64 17.78
CA ARG A 88 13.76 14.90 18.06
C ARG A 88 13.59 13.68 17.15
N HIS A 89 14.19 13.69 15.96
CA HIS A 89 14.03 12.61 14.98
C HIS A 89 15.19 11.61 14.93
N ARG A 90 16.31 11.87 15.62
CA ARG A 90 17.49 10.97 15.61
C ARG A 90 17.17 9.54 16.04
N GLY A 91 16.31 9.38 17.05
CA GLY A 91 15.86 8.05 17.48
C GLY A 91 15.08 7.29 16.41
N HIS A 92 14.33 7.98 15.55
CA HIS A 92 13.67 7.37 14.39
C HIS A 92 14.71 6.99 13.33
N VAL A 93 15.66 7.88 13.05
CA VAL A 93 16.74 7.62 12.08
C VAL A 93 17.55 6.37 12.44
N VAL A 94 17.95 6.20 13.70
CA VAL A 94 18.68 4.99 14.13
C VAL A 94 17.89 3.72 13.83
N ARG A 95 16.59 3.69 14.15
CA ARG A 95 15.72 2.54 13.85
C ARG A 95 15.57 2.29 12.35
N ILE A 96 15.42 3.34 11.57
CA ILE A 96 15.34 3.25 10.10
C ILE A 96 16.64 2.71 9.52
N VAL A 97 17.79 3.17 10.01
CA VAL A 97 19.11 2.64 9.60
C VAL A 97 19.22 1.15 9.94
N ILE A 98 18.89 0.75 11.17
CA ILE A 98 18.89 -0.66 11.57
C ILE A 98 17.99 -1.48 10.64
N ALA A 99 16.79 -0.98 10.34
CA ALA A 99 15.86 -1.67 9.47
C ALA A 99 16.37 -1.79 8.03
N PHE A 100 16.96 -0.74 7.47
CA PHE A 100 17.58 -0.81 6.13
C PHE A 100 18.82 -1.71 6.10
N LEU A 101 19.58 -1.81 7.19
CA LEU A 101 20.69 -2.77 7.27
C LEU A 101 20.16 -4.21 7.30
N ILE A 102 19.07 -4.47 8.02
CA ILE A 102 18.40 -5.78 8.05
C ILE A 102 17.85 -6.12 6.66
N LEU A 103 17.12 -5.21 6.01
CA LEU A 103 16.62 -5.40 4.64
C LEU A 103 17.77 -5.56 3.63
N GLY A 104 18.81 -4.74 3.72
CA GLY A 104 19.99 -4.86 2.86
C GLY A 104 20.72 -6.19 3.05
N SER A 105 20.62 -6.81 4.23
CA SER A 105 21.17 -8.14 4.45
C SER A 105 20.46 -9.23 3.64
N VAL A 106 19.18 -9.04 3.26
CA VAL A 106 18.42 -9.97 2.41
C VAL A 106 19.05 -10.06 1.02
N ALA A 107 19.39 -8.93 0.41
CA ALA A 107 20.13 -8.92 -0.87
C ALA A 107 21.51 -9.60 -0.74
N GLY A 108 22.16 -9.48 0.43
CA GLY A 108 23.40 -10.21 0.73
C GLY A 108 23.17 -11.72 0.87
N GLN A 109 22.05 -12.14 1.47
CA GLN A 109 21.63 -13.53 1.55
C GLN A 109 21.43 -14.06 0.13
N GLU A 110 20.60 -13.42 -0.70
CA GLU A 110 20.34 -13.77 -2.10
C GLU A 110 21.65 -13.91 -2.91
N PHE A 111 22.60 -12.99 -2.73
CA PHE A 111 23.91 -13.08 -3.38
C PHE A 111 24.70 -14.35 -2.98
N LEU A 112 24.69 -14.70 -1.69
CA LEU A 112 25.30 -15.94 -1.20
C LEU A 112 24.57 -17.19 -1.73
N GLU A 113 23.25 -17.09 -1.94
CA GLU A 113 22.46 -18.16 -2.57
C GLU A 113 22.92 -18.47 -3.99
N LEU A 114 23.22 -17.43 -4.76
CA LEU A 114 23.66 -17.54 -6.14
C LEU A 114 25.11 -18.03 -6.25
N THR A 115 25.92 -17.84 -5.20
CA THR A 115 27.37 -18.11 -5.24
C THR A 115 27.75 -19.46 -4.65
N LEU A 116 26.98 -19.98 -3.68
CA LEU A 116 27.31 -21.22 -2.97
C LEU A 116 26.41 -22.37 -3.42
N THR A 117 26.97 -23.58 -3.49
CA THR A 117 26.18 -24.80 -3.71
C THR A 117 25.57 -25.26 -2.39
N TRP A 118 24.29 -24.95 -2.21
CA TRP A 118 23.53 -25.36 -1.04
C TRP A 118 22.98 -26.79 -1.19
N GLY A 119 22.80 -27.48 -0.06
CA GLY A 119 22.31 -28.87 -0.02
C GLY A 119 20.85 -29.06 -0.47
N GLY A 120 20.25 -30.18 -0.07
CA GLY A 120 18.91 -30.59 -0.52
C GLY A 120 17.75 -29.64 -0.17
N LYS A 121 16.55 -29.95 -0.68
CA LYS A 121 15.31 -29.12 -0.60
C LYS A 121 14.98 -28.57 0.80
N ALA A 122 15.29 -29.30 1.87
CA ALA A 122 15.06 -28.84 3.24
C ALA A 122 15.89 -27.60 3.61
N VAL A 123 17.15 -27.53 3.13
CA VAL A 123 18.02 -26.37 3.35
C VAL A 123 17.50 -25.16 2.59
N GLN A 124 17.03 -25.35 1.36
CA GLN A 124 16.40 -24.29 0.56
C GLN A 124 15.14 -23.73 1.25
N ALA A 125 14.27 -24.60 1.76
CA ALA A 125 13.06 -24.17 2.47
C ALA A 125 13.37 -23.39 3.77
N MET A 126 14.33 -23.86 4.57
CA MET A 126 14.75 -23.15 5.79
C MET A 126 15.30 -21.76 5.47
N ARG A 127 16.12 -21.68 4.41
CA ARG A 127 16.74 -20.44 3.96
C ARG A 127 15.73 -19.41 3.47
N THR A 128 14.77 -19.80 2.62
CA THR A 128 13.65 -18.93 2.25
C THR A 128 12.88 -18.47 3.49
N GLY A 129 12.67 -19.35 4.47
CA GLY A 129 12.06 -18.94 5.75
C GLY A 129 12.87 -17.89 6.50
N PHE A 130 14.20 -17.97 6.50
CA PHE A 130 15.08 -16.95 7.12
C PHE A 130 15.10 -15.64 6.34
N GLU A 131 15.13 -15.71 5.01
CA GLU A 131 15.10 -14.55 4.11
C GLU A 131 13.83 -13.73 4.35
N GLU A 132 12.67 -14.37 4.23
CA GLU A 132 11.34 -13.78 4.45
C GLU A 132 11.17 -13.26 5.89
N ALA A 133 11.67 -13.99 6.90
CA ALA A 133 11.61 -13.55 8.29
C ALA A 133 12.51 -12.33 8.56
N THR A 134 13.68 -12.27 7.92
CA THR A 134 14.61 -11.14 8.03
C THR A 134 14.01 -9.90 7.37
N GLU A 135 13.42 -10.07 6.19
CA GLU A 135 12.71 -9.01 5.49
C GLU A 135 11.55 -8.47 6.34
N LEU A 136 10.68 -9.37 6.82
CA LEU A 136 9.55 -9.01 7.67
C LEU A 136 9.98 -8.27 8.93
N LEU A 137 11.06 -8.72 9.59
CA LEU A 137 11.61 -8.04 10.76
C LEU A 137 12.06 -6.61 10.42
N GLY A 138 12.78 -6.44 9.30
CA GLY A 138 13.17 -5.11 8.81
C GLY A 138 11.95 -4.20 8.58
N ILE A 139 10.92 -4.72 7.91
CA ILE A 139 9.69 -3.96 7.65
C ILE A 139 8.95 -3.61 8.94
N LEU A 140 8.87 -4.51 9.92
CA LEU A 140 8.24 -4.23 11.22
C LEU A 140 8.97 -3.13 11.99
N ILE A 141 10.31 -3.09 11.93
CA ILE A 141 11.10 -2.02 12.54
C ILE A 141 10.87 -0.68 11.80
N LEU A 142 10.80 -0.67 10.46
CA LEU A 142 10.44 0.53 9.68
C LEU A 142 9.03 1.03 10.03
N LEU A 143 8.08 0.11 10.14
CA LEU A 143 6.70 0.43 10.51
C LEU A 143 6.67 1.07 11.89
N HIS A 144 7.32 0.45 12.89
CA HIS A 144 7.43 1.04 14.22
C HIS A 144 8.10 2.42 14.21
N ALA A 145 9.16 2.59 13.43
CA ALA A 145 9.87 3.87 13.33
C ALA A 145 9.02 4.98 12.70
N THR A 146 8.16 4.64 11.72
CA THR A 146 7.32 5.60 11.00
C THR A 146 6.01 5.91 11.74
N MET A 147 5.47 4.97 12.52
CA MET A 147 4.23 5.13 13.30
C MET A 147 4.29 6.24 14.36
N GLY A 148 5.48 6.73 14.75
CA GLY A 148 5.62 7.81 15.73
C GLY A 148 4.94 9.13 15.34
N HIS A 149 4.59 9.31 14.06
CA HIS A 149 3.86 10.49 13.57
C HIS A 149 2.34 10.34 13.59
N THR A 150 1.87 9.13 13.85
CA THR A 150 0.45 8.77 13.92
C THR A 150 0.05 8.75 15.40
N ALA A 151 0.06 9.93 16.04
CA ALA A 151 0.13 10.07 17.50
C ALA A 151 -1.04 9.45 18.28
N GLY A 152 -2.20 9.26 17.67
CA GLY A 152 -3.33 8.61 18.35
C GLY A 152 -3.08 7.13 18.68
N LEU A 153 -2.09 6.48 18.05
CA LEU A 153 -1.61 5.14 18.41
C LEU A 153 -0.63 5.13 19.58
N ALA A 154 0.13 6.21 19.77
CA ALA A 154 1.24 6.26 20.73
C ALA A 154 0.84 6.74 22.14
N LYS A 155 -0.42 7.16 22.37
CA LYS A 155 -0.92 7.68 23.65
C LYS A 155 0.10 8.60 24.37
N THR A 156 0.80 9.48 23.65
CA THR A 156 1.62 10.51 24.29
C THR A 156 0.72 11.69 24.65
N PRO A 157 0.38 11.90 25.94
CA PRO A 157 -0.58 12.93 26.37
C PRO A 157 -0.13 14.37 26.06
N ALA A 158 1.15 14.58 25.76
CA ALA A 158 1.74 15.91 25.59
C ALA A 158 1.59 16.52 24.17
N ALA A 159 1.23 15.75 23.14
CA ALA A 159 1.33 16.21 21.74
C ALA A 159 0.02 16.75 21.13
N GLY A 160 -1.08 16.76 21.90
CA GLY A 160 -2.42 16.99 21.36
C GLY A 160 -2.89 15.86 20.43
N PRO A 161 -4.18 15.81 20.07
CA PRO A 161 -4.70 14.80 19.16
C PRO A 161 -4.17 15.08 17.75
N ARG A 162 -3.08 14.41 17.35
CA ARG A 162 -2.70 14.33 15.92
C ARG A 162 -3.41 13.14 15.32
N PRO A 163 -4.27 13.34 14.31
CA PRO A 163 -5.06 12.24 13.81
C PRO A 163 -4.21 11.28 12.97
N ALA A 164 -4.59 10.00 13.00
CA ALA A 164 -3.94 8.99 12.20
C ALA A 164 -4.37 9.06 10.73
N PHE A 165 -3.45 8.81 9.81
CA PHE A 165 -3.72 8.75 8.36
C PHE A 165 -4.32 10.03 7.80
N ASP A 166 -4.00 11.17 8.42
CA ASP A 166 -4.48 12.47 7.99
C ASP A 166 -3.96 12.87 6.62
N ALA A 167 -2.76 12.42 6.26
CA ALA A 167 -2.23 12.64 4.94
C ALA A 167 -3.13 12.02 3.86
N LEU A 168 -3.73 10.85 4.11
CA LEU A 168 -4.64 10.23 3.15
C LEU A 168 -5.89 11.09 2.92
N LEU A 169 -6.41 11.75 3.95
CA LEU A 169 -7.58 12.64 3.81
C LEU A 169 -7.22 13.98 3.18
N GLN A 170 -6.08 14.56 3.57
CA GLN A 170 -5.58 15.84 3.08
C GLN A 170 -5.16 15.78 1.62
N TYR A 171 -4.53 14.67 1.21
CA TYR A 171 -3.97 14.49 -0.13
C TYR A 171 -4.78 13.50 -0.98
N LYS A 172 -6.01 13.14 -0.59
CA LYS A 172 -6.85 12.18 -1.35
C LYS A 172 -6.95 12.52 -2.83
N THR A 173 -7.16 13.80 -3.17
CA THR A 173 -7.30 14.22 -4.57
C THR A 173 -5.97 14.12 -5.32
N PRO A 174 -4.85 14.73 -4.87
CA PRO A 174 -3.54 14.51 -5.49
C PRO A 174 -3.15 13.03 -5.63
N LEU A 175 -3.34 12.23 -4.58
CA LEU A 175 -3.02 10.80 -4.58
C LEU A 175 -3.87 10.03 -5.59
N ALA A 176 -5.18 10.28 -5.63
CA ALA A 176 -6.07 9.65 -6.59
C ALA A 176 -5.77 10.10 -8.03
N THR A 177 -5.47 11.38 -8.25
CA THR A 177 -5.06 11.89 -9.57
C THR A 177 -3.77 11.24 -10.03
N ALA A 178 -2.74 11.17 -9.17
CA ALA A 178 -1.50 10.48 -9.49
C ALA A 178 -1.74 9.00 -9.82
N ALA A 179 -2.56 8.31 -9.01
CA ALA A 179 -2.93 6.93 -9.26
C ALA A 179 -3.67 6.74 -10.59
N LEU A 180 -4.62 7.63 -10.93
CA LEU A 180 -5.34 7.59 -12.21
C LEU A 180 -4.43 7.82 -13.41
N ILE A 181 -3.42 8.69 -13.28
CA ILE A 181 -2.42 8.93 -14.32
C ILE A 181 -1.52 7.70 -14.51
N MET A 182 -1.10 7.05 -13.43
CA MET A 182 -0.24 5.86 -13.49
C MET A 182 -0.99 4.59 -13.93
N ALA A 183 -2.29 4.51 -13.68
CA ALA A 183 -3.06 3.27 -13.86
C ALA A 183 -3.04 2.69 -15.29
N PRO A 184 -3.18 3.48 -16.38
CA PRO A 184 -3.06 2.98 -17.74
C PRO A 184 -1.68 2.40 -18.03
N ALA A 185 -0.62 3.09 -17.61
CA ALA A 185 0.75 2.63 -17.82
C ALA A 185 0.99 1.30 -17.08
N PHE A 186 0.56 1.21 -15.82
CA PHE A 186 0.71 -0.02 -15.03
C PHE A 186 -0.14 -1.17 -15.56
N ALA A 187 -1.34 -0.89 -16.04
CA ALA A 187 -2.22 -1.88 -16.66
C ALA A 187 -1.62 -2.44 -17.95
N LEU A 188 -1.11 -1.58 -18.83
CA LEU A 188 -0.45 -1.98 -20.08
C LEU A 188 0.82 -2.77 -19.80
N VAL A 189 1.70 -2.25 -18.93
CA VAL A 189 2.92 -2.97 -18.54
C VAL A 189 2.57 -4.34 -17.96
N SER A 190 1.60 -4.42 -17.06
CA SER A 190 1.19 -5.70 -16.45
C SER A 190 0.56 -6.69 -17.43
N ALA A 191 -0.07 -6.18 -18.50
CA ALA A 191 -0.67 -7.00 -19.55
C ALA A 191 0.37 -7.62 -20.49
N GLU A 192 1.47 -6.91 -20.75
CA GLU A 192 2.56 -7.37 -21.62
C GLU A 192 3.54 -8.31 -20.88
N LEU A 193 3.51 -8.29 -19.54
CA LEU A 193 4.35 -9.16 -18.71
C LEU A 193 3.76 -10.58 -18.65
N ASN A 194 4.30 -11.46 -19.51
CA ASN A 194 3.82 -12.83 -19.69
C ASN A 194 4.34 -13.86 -18.66
N ASP A 195 5.14 -13.44 -17.67
CA ASP A 195 5.71 -14.34 -16.65
C ASP A 195 4.93 -14.33 -15.31
N PHE A 196 5.24 -15.30 -14.44
CA PHE A 196 4.69 -15.44 -13.09
C PHE A 196 5.31 -14.47 -12.06
N ARG A 197 6.11 -13.51 -12.53
CA ARG A 197 6.79 -12.56 -11.65
C ARG A 197 5.87 -11.38 -11.36
N GLY A 198 6.15 -10.66 -10.28
CA GLY A 198 5.30 -9.58 -9.77
C GLY A 198 4.81 -8.59 -10.84
N ARG A 199 3.62 -8.00 -10.64
CA ARG A 199 2.98 -7.08 -11.60
C ARG A 199 2.71 -5.70 -10.99
N PRO A 200 3.01 -4.58 -11.70
CA PRO A 200 2.74 -3.22 -11.21
C PRO A 200 1.26 -2.88 -10.95
N ALA A 201 0.34 -3.35 -11.80
CA ALA A 201 -1.07 -3.00 -11.68
C ALA A 201 -1.71 -3.53 -10.38
N PRO A 202 -1.46 -4.79 -9.98
CA PRO A 202 -1.87 -5.28 -8.68
C PRO A 202 -1.40 -4.44 -7.49
N TRP A 203 -0.17 -3.93 -7.53
CA TRP A 203 0.35 -3.08 -6.45
C TRP A 203 -0.50 -1.82 -6.25
N LEU A 204 -0.79 -1.08 -7.33
CA LEU A 204 -1.52 0.19 -7.21
C LEU A 204 -2.93 -0.03 -6.66
N ALA A 205 -3.62 -1.05 -7.17
CA ALA A 205 -4.93 -1.45 -6.67
C ALA A 205 -4.87 -1.87 -5.19
N ALA A 206 -3.88 -2.69 -4.81
CA ALA A 206 -3.71 -3.17 -3.45
C ALA A 206 -3.45 -2.03 -2.46
N VAL A 207 -2.61 -1.05 -2.83
CA VAL A 207 -2.34 0.14 -2.02
C VAL A 207 -3.58 1.01 -1.88
N ALA A 208 -4.37 1.20 -2.95
CA ALA A 208 -5.60 1.99 -2.89
C ALA A 208 -6.65 1.35 -1.97
N PHE A 209 -6.83 0.02 -2.05
CA PHE A 209 -7.71 -0.71 -1.12
C PHE A 209 -7.19 -0.66 0.32
N LEU A 210 -5.88 -0.84 0.54
CA LEU A 210 -5.29 -0.71 1.86
C LEU A 210 -5.55 0.70 2.45
N ALA A 211 -5.30 1.75 1.67
CA ALA A 211 -5.56 3.13 2.09
C ALA A 211 -7.03 3.37 2.45
N ALA A 212 -7.96 2.81 1.68
CA ALA A 212 -9.39 2.86 2.00
C ALA A 212 -9.72 2.16 3.33
N ALA A 213 -9.13 0.99 3.59
CA ALA A 213 -9.29 0.27 4.86
C ALA A 213 -8.83 1.13 6.06
N LEU A 214 -7.67 1.78 5.92
CA LEU A 214 -7.09 2.62 6.97
C LEU A 214 -7.93 3.85 7.26
N ILE A 215 -8.51 4.48 6.22
CA ILE A 215 -9.43 5.62 6.41
C ILE A 215 -10.67 5.20 7.19
N VAL A 216 -11.23 4.02 6.90
CA VAL A 216 -12.41 3.50 7.60
C VAL A 216 -12.10 3.21 9.07
N LEU A 217 -10.91 2.69 9.36
CA LEU A 217 -10.47 2.40 10.73
C LEU A 217 -9.86 3.59 11.47
N ARG A 218 -9.69 4.75 10.81
CA ARG A 218 -9.12 5.96 11.41
C ARG A 218 -9.64 6.29 12.82
N PRO A 219 -10.95 6.19 13.13
CA PRO A 219 -11.47 6.48 14.48
C PRO A 219 -10.90 5.58 15.59
N LEU A 220 -10.45 4.36 15.26
CA LEU A 220 -9.75 3.48 16.21
C LEU A 220 -8.40 4.10 16.60
N PHE A 221 -7.73 4.67 15.61
CA PHE A 221 -6.37 5.18 15.70
C PHE A 221 -6.30 6.61 16.22
N THR A 222 -7.40 7.35 16.26
CA THR A 222 -7.48 8.71 16.84
C THR A 222 -7.82 8.71 18.33
N GLY A 223 -8.13 7.55 18.92
CA GLY A 223 -8.52 7.44 20.33
C GLY A 223 -10.01 7.72 20.58
N ASP A 224 -10.80 8.00 19.54
CA ASP A 224 -12.27 8.17 19.62
C ASP A 224 -12.99 6.86 19.98
N GLY A 225 -12.27 5.74 19.94
CA GLY A 225 -12.49 4.57 20.78
C GLY A 225 -13.64 3.65 20.38
N ARG A 226 -14.44 4.01 19.37
CA ARG A 226 -15.54 3.15 18.88
C ARG A 226 -15.67 3.18 17.36
N VAL A 227 -15.15 2.14 16.73
CA VAL A 227 -15.43 1.82 15.32
C VAL A 227 -16.67 0.94 15.28
N ARG A 228 -17.68 1.33 14.50
CA ARG A 228 -18.88 0.50 14.29
C ARG A 228 -18.47 -0.82 13.63
N TRP A 229 -19.16 -1.91 13.96
CA TRP A 229 -18.96 -3.23 13.32
C TRP A 229 -18.93 -3.13 11.78
N THR A 230 -19.78 -2.29 11.20
CA THR A 230 -19.84 -2.08 9.74
C THR A 230 -18.55 -1.50 9.16
N ALA A 231 -17.80 -0.71 9.93
CA ALA A 231 -16.50 -0.20 9.53
C ALA A 231 -15.40 -1.26 9.66
N TRP A 232 -15.47 -2.15 10.66
CA TRP A 232 -14.60 -3.34 10.71
C TRP A 232 -14.80 -4.27 9.51
N MET A 233 -16.06 -4.54 9.13
CA MET A 233 -16.34 -5.30 7.92
C MET A 233 -15.72 -4.67 6.69
N LEU A 234 -15.97 -3.37 6.48
CA LEU A 234 -15.45 -2.63 5.33
C LEU A 234 -13.93 -2.70 5.24
N ALA A 235 -13.25 -2.47 6.36
CA ALA A 235 -11.81 -2.54 6.41
C ALA A 235 -11.33 -3.97 6.11
N GLY A 236 -11.98 -4.99 6.68
CA GLY A 236 -11.71 -6.39 6.36
C GLY A 236 -11.86 -6.69 4.87
N LEU A 237 -12.91 -6.17 4.23
CA LEU A 237 -13.13 -6.32 2.79
C LEU A 237 -12.09 -5.62 1.94
N CYS A 238 -11.72 -4.41 2.31
CA CYS A 238 -10.67 -3.67 1.62
C CYS A 238 -9.32 -4.41 1.78
N CYS A 239 -9.02 -4.95 2.95
CA CYS A 239 -7.83 -5.78 3.17
C CYS A 239 -7.86 -7.08 2.34
N LEU A 240 -9.02 -7.75 2.27
CA LEU A 240 -9.20 -8.95 1.44
C LEU A 240 -9.03 -8.60 -0.05
N ALA A 241 -9.63 -7.51 -0.52
CA ALA A 241 -9.46 -7.04 -1.90
C ALA A 241 -7.99 -6.66 -2.20
N SER A 242 -7.32 -6.02 -1.24
CA SER A 242 -5.89 -5.68 -1.35
C SER A 242 -5.03 -6.94 -1.53
N ALA A 243 -5.24 -7.97 -0.70
CA ALA A 243 -4.52 -9.24 -0.82
C ALA A 243 -4.89 -10.00 -2.10
N ALA A 244 -6.19 -10.11 -2.38
CA ALA A 244 -6.73 -10.81 -3.54
C ALA A 244 -6.15 -10.29 -4.86
N VAL A 245 -6.09 -8.96 -5.04
CA VAL A 245 -5.60 -8.38 -6.29
C VAL A 245 -4.12 -8.70 -6.53
N VAL A 246 -3.31 -8.79 -5.47
CA VAL A 246 -1.91 -9.27 -5.55
C VAL A 246 -1.88 -10.75 -5.96
N THR A 247 -2.58 -11.62 -5.24
CA THR A 247 -2.60 -13.07 -5.52
C THR A 247 -3.14 -13.41 -6.92
N PHE A 248 -4.10 -12.64 -7.45
CA PHE A 248 -4.63 -12.86 -8.79
C PHE A 248 -3.74 -12.39 -9.92
N GLY A 249 -2.86 -11.42 -9.66
CA GLY A 249 -1.80 -11.08 -10.59
C GLY A 249 -0.96 -12.31 -10.96
N ASP A 250 -0.62 -13.11 -9.95
CA ASP A 250 0.24 -14.28 -10.12
C ASP A 250 -0.51 -15.48 -10.73
N LEU A 251 -1.79 -15.66 -10.35
CA LEU A 251 -2.63 -16.78 -10.81
C LEU A 251 -3.17 -16.60 -12.24
N GLY A 252 -3.18 -15.38 -12.78
CA GLY A 252 -3.72 -15.08 -14.12
C GLY A 252 -2.95 -15.75 -15.28
N ALA A 253 -1.73 -16.24 -15.03
CA ALA A 253 -0.95 -17.00 -16.02
C ALA A 253 -1.41 -18.47 -16.18
N HIS A 254 -2.34 -18.94 -15.35
CA HIS A 254 -2.99 -20.24 -15.50
C HIS A 254 -4.50 -20.06 -15.64
N TRP A 255 -5.03 -20.32 -16.84
CA TRP A 255 -6.48 -20.33 -17.12
C TRP A 255 -7.29 -21.25 -16.20
N ARG A 256 -6.64 -22.21 -15.52
CA ARG A 256 -7.26 -23.11 -14.53
C ARG A 256 -7.55 -22.46 -13.16
N SER A 257 -6.94 -21.32 -12.83
CA SER A 257 -7.23 -20.56 -11.59
C SER A 257 -8.37 -19.55 -11.75
N MET A 258 -8.91 -19.39 -12.97
CA MET A 258 -10.01 -18.49 -13.28
C MET A 258 -11.27 -18.69 -12.41
N PRO A 259 -11.67 -19.92 -12.02
CA PRO A 259 -12.79 -20.11 -11.09
C PRO A 259 -12.50 -19.54 -9.70
N LEU A 260 -11.26 -19.61 -9.20
CA LEU A 260 -10.88 -19.05 -7.90
C LEU A 260 -10.86 -17.51 -7.96
N ALA A 261 -10.34 -16.96 -9.07
CA ALA A 261 -10.34 -15.52 -9.34
C ALA A 261 -11.74 -14.93 -9.46
N LEU A 262 -12.63 -15.61 -10.19
CA LEU A 262 -14.04 -15.26 -10.27
C LEU A 262 -14.73 -15.44 -8.92
N SER A 263 -14.41 -16.48 -8.15
CA SER A 263 -15.03 -16.73 -6.84
C SER A 263 -14.67 -15.64 -5.84
N VAL A 264 -13.40 -15.26 -5.73
CA VAL A 264 -12.98 -14.20 -4.78
C VAL A 264 -13.38 -12.81 -5.28
N SER A 265 -13.38 -12.57 -6.59
CA SER A 265 -13.94 -11.33 -7.15
C SER A 265 -15.44 -11.24 -6.89
N ALA A 266 -16.19 -12.34 -7.04
CA ALA A 266 -17.62 -12.43 -6.74
C ALA A 266 -17.90 -12.34 -5.23
N ILE A 267 -17.03 -12.88 -4.37
CA ILE A 267 -17.12 -12.73 -2.91
C ILE A 267 -16.84 -11.27 -2.53
N SER A 268 -15.80 -10.66 -3.08
CA SER A 268 -15.48 -9.25 -2.83
C SER A 268 -16.59 -8.33 -3.35
N ALA A 269 -17.16 -8.63 -4.52
CA ALA A 269 -18.31 -7.95 -5.11
C ALA A 269 -19.58 -8.12 -4.26
N GLY A 270 -19.87 -9.37 -3.88
CA GLY A 270 -21.06 -9.76 -3.14
C GLY A 270 -21.08 -9.14 -1.75
N ILE A 271 -19.94 -9.13 -1.05
CA ILE A 271 -19.88 -8.49 0.25
C ILE A 271 -19.91 -6.96 0.10
N GLY A 272 -19.32 -6.39 -0.96
CA GLY A 272 -19.52 -4.99 -1.33
C GLY A 272 -21.00 -4.63 -1.55
N ALA A 273 -21.73 -5.43 -2.33
CA ALA A 273 -23.15 -5.25 -2.62
C ALA A 273 -24.03 -5.34 -1.38
N VAL A 274 -23.85 -6.39 -0.57
CA VAL A 274 -24.60 -6.63 0.68
C VAL A 274 -24.42 -5.46 1.65
N TRP A 275 -23.21 -4.90 1.71
CA TRP A 275 -22.91 -3.78 2.59
C TRP A 275 -23.57 -2.46 2.12
N LEU A 276 -23.64 -2.26 0.81
CA LEU A 276 -24.14 -1.02 0.21
C LEU A 276 -25.65 -0.87 0.29
N VAL A 277 -26.36 -1.99 0.44
CA VAL A 277 -27.81 -2.03 0.73
C VAL A 277 -28.08 -1.81 2.23
N GLY A 278 -27.16 -2.19 3.13
CA GLY A 278 -27.39 -2.16 4.59
C GLY A 278 -27.10 -0.82 5.30
N ALA A 279 -26.35 0.10 4.70
CA ALA A 279 -25.86 1.31 5.37
C ALA A 279 -26.38 2.60 4.71
N GLY A 280 -27.67 2.91 4.93
CA GLY A 280 -28.41 4.04 4.34
C GLY A 280 -27.59 5.31 4.03
N GLY A 281 -27.55 5.68 2.75
CA GLY A 281 -26.91 6.89 2.22
C GLY A 281 -26.68 6.82 0.70
N GLY A 282 -27.22 7.78 -0.07
CA GLY A 282 -27.24 7.74 -1.55
C GLY A 282 -25.86 7.74 -2.23
N THR A 283 -24.84 8.37 -1.62
CA THR A 283 -23.46 8.36 -2.11
C THR A 283 -22.80 6.97 -2.08
N ARG A 284 -23.32 6.08 -1.23
CA ARG A 284 -22.82 4.71 -1.09
C ARG A 284 -23.41 3.82 -2.19
N ILE A 285 -24.69 3.94 -2.50
CA ILE A 285 -25.34 3.22 -3.62
C ILE A 285 -24.61 3.47 -4.94
N LEU A 286 -24.21 4.72 -5.23
CA LEU A 286 -23.43 5.03 -6.43
C LEU A 286 -22.09 4.28 -6.44
N SER A 287 -21.41 4.20 -5.30
CA SER A 287 -20.13 3.48 -5.15
C SER A 287 -20.32 1.97 -5.35
N ALA A 288 -21.46 1.43 -4.92
CA ALA A 288 -21.89 0.06 -5.18
C ALA A 288 -22.10 -0.22 -6.64
N CYS A 289 -22.85 0.64 -7.32
CA CYS A 289 -23.11 0.53 -8.73
C CYS A 289 -21.81 0.67 -9.53
N VAL A 290 -20.86 1.50 -9.08
CA VAL A 290 -19.55 1.62 -9.73
C VAL A 290 -18.72 0.36 -9.51
N VAL A 291 -18.59 -0.15 -8.28
CA VAL A 291 -17.82 -1.38 -8.02
C VAL A 291 -18.45 -2.60 -8.72
N LEU A 292 -19.76 -2.78 -8.59
CA LEU A 292 -20.49 -3.87 -9.26
C LEU A 292 -20.52 -3.70 -10.77
N GLY A 293 -20.63 -2.47 -11.27
CA GLY A 293 -20.52 -2.15 -12.69
C GLY A 293 -19.13 -2.47 -13.23
N VAL A 294 -18.06 -2.10 -12.52
CA VAL A 294 -16.68 -2.45 -12.87
C VAL A 294 -16.48 -3.96 -12.91
N ILE A 295 -17.06 -4.70 -11.95
CA ILE A 295 -16.95 -6.17 -11.89
C ILE A 295 -17.79 -6.84 -12.98
N ALA A 296 -19.00 -6.35 -13.24
CA ALA A 296 -19.85 -6.83 -14.32
C ALA A 296 -19.23 -6.55 -15.69
N VAL A 297 -18.66 -5.35 -15.89
CA VAL A 297 -17.92 -4.97 -17.10
C VAL A 297 -16.65 -5.79 -17.23
N ALA A 298 -15.87 -6.00 -16.16
CA ALA A 298 -14.69 -6.87 -16.18
C ALA A 298 -15.04 -8.31 -16.55
N SER A 299 -16.19 -8.80 -16.09
CA SER A 299 -16.68 -10.14 -16.38
C SER A 299 -17.29 -10.26 -17.79
N ALA A 300 -17.83 -9.15 -18.33
CA ALA A 300 -18.52 -9.12 -19.63
C ALA A 300 -17.63 -8.69 -20.81
N VAL A 301 -16.64 -7.83 -20.60
CA VAL A 301 -15.72 -7.28 -21.65
C VAL A 301 -14.62 -8.28 -22.03
N THR A 302 -14.83 -9.57 -21.74
CA THR A 302 -14.05 -10.73 -22.14
C THR A 302 -12.68 -10.92 -21.44
N PRO A 303 -12.28 -12.18 -21.19
CA PRO A 303 -10.94 -12.56 -20.71
C PRO A 303 -9.78 -12.25 -21.67
N ASN A 304 -10.05 -11.62 -22.82
CA ASN A 304 -9.08 -11.48 -23.92
C ASN A 304 -8.18 -10.23 -23.82
N HIS A 305 -8.45 -9.32 -22.87
CA HIS A 305 -7.67 -8.09 -22.69
C HIS A 305 -7.24 -7.89 -21.23
N PRO A 306 -6.13 -8.51 -20.78
CA PRO A 306 -5.65 -8.40 -19.40
C PRO A 306 -5.42 -6.96 -18.95
N ALA A 307 -5.06 -6.05 -19.85
CA ALA A 307 -4.94 -4.62 -19.58
C ALA A 307 -6.25 -4.00 -19.07
N VAL A 308 -7.39 -4.39 -19.65
CA VAL A 308 -8.71 -3.87 -19.24
C VAL A 308 -9.03 -4.33 -17.82
N LEU A 309 -8.80 -5.61 -17.51
CA LEU A 309 -9.02 -6.16 -16.16
C LEU A 309 -8.15 -5.44 -15.11
N HIS A 310 -6.87 -5.23 -15.42
CA HIS A 310 -5.95 -4.50 -14.54
C HIS A 310 -6.38 -3.05 -14.33
N LEU A 311 -6.81 -2.35 -15.39
CA LEU A 311 -7.27 -0.97 -15.31
C LEU A 311 -8.55 -0.85 -14.48
N LEU A 312 -9.47 -1.81 -14.63
CA LEU A 312 -10.72 -1.88 -13.88
C LEU A 312 -10.46 -2.11 -12.37
N ALA A 313 -9.56 -3.03 -12.01
CA ALA A 313 -9.19 -3.26 -10.61
C ALA A 313 -8.56 -2.03 -9.94
N GLN A 314 -7.64 -1.34 -10.64
CA GLN A 314 -7.02 -0.11 -10.16
C GLN A 314 -8.05 1.01 -9.99
N SER A 315 -8.93 1.19 -10.99
CA SER A 315 -9.99 2.19 -10.95
C SER A 315 -10.96 1.95 -9.79
N ALA A 316 -11.34 0.70 -9.54
CA ALA A 316 -12.17 0.32 -8.39
C ALA A 316 -11.50 0.71 -7.06
N GLY A 317 -10.23 0.37 -6.87
CA GLY A 317 -9.48 0.74 -5.66
C GLY A 317 -9.44 2.26 -5.43
N ILE A 318 -9.18 3.03 -6.49
CA ILE A 318 -9.12 4.51 -6.43
C ILE A 318 -10.49 5.11 -6.10
N VAL A 319 -11.57 4.62 -6.72
CA VAL A 319 -12.94 5.08 -6.43
C VAL A 319 -13.30 4.79 -4.97
N VAL A 320 -13.05 3.57 -4.49
CA VAL A 320 -13.31 3.18 -3.09
C VAL A 320 -12.55 4.08 -2.13
N LEU A 321 -11.26 4.36 -2.40
CA LEU A 321 -10.46 5.32 -1.64
C LEU A 321 -11.12 6.71 -1.59
N LEU A 322 -11.49 7.28 -2.74
CA LEU A 322 -12.08 8.62 -2.81
C LEU A 322 -13.42 8.71 -2.08
N VAL A 323 -14.27 7.69 -2.21
CA VAL A 323 -15.57 7.61 -1.54
C VAL A 323 -15.40 7.63 -0.02
N HIS A 324 -14.53 6.77 0.51
CA HIS A 324 -14.27 6.71 1.94
C HIS A 324 -13.59 7.99 2.45
N ALA A 325 -12.65 8.53 1.69
CA ALA A 325 -11.96 9.78 2.04
C ALA A 325 -12.90 11.00 2.00
N ARG A 326 -13.95 10.99 1.16
CA ARG A 326 -15.00 12.02 1.17
C ARG A 326 -15.93 11.86 2.37
N ALA A 327 -16.41 10.63 2.61
CA ALA A 327 -17.28 10.32 3.74
C ALA A 327 -16.62 10.63 5.10
N ALA A 328 -15.30 10.44 5.21
CA ALA A 328 -14.54 10.77 6.42
C ALA A 328 -14.36 12.28 6.65
N THR A 329 -14.53 13.12 5.62
CA THR A 329 -14.42 14.59 5.73
C THR A 329 -15.76 15.31 5.78
N GLU A 330 -16.87 14.64 5.51
CA GLU A 330 -18.20 15.25 5.65
C GLU A 330 -18.48 15.50 7.15
N PRO A 331 -18.75 16.74 7.55
CA PRO A 331 -18.94 17.07 8.96
C PRO A 331 -20.11 16.28 9.54
N GLN A 332 -19.90 15.63 10.69
CA GLN A 332 -20.94 14.93 11.46
C GLN A 332 -22.04 15.88 11.99
N ASP A 333 -21.95 17.18 11.70
CA ASP A 333 -22.77 18.30 12.18
C ASP A 333 -24.27 18.10 12.02
N ARG A 334 -24.75 17.34 11.03
CA ARG A 334 -26.19 17.11 10.88
C ARG A 334 -26.81 16.35 12.06
N SER A 335 -26.02 15.53 12.77
CA SER A 335 -26.50 14.80 13.94
C SER A 335 -26.50 15.63 15.22
N MET A 336 -25.65 16.65 15.32
CA MET A 336 -25.65 17.59 16.45
C MET A 336 -26.72 18.67 16.29
N MET A 337 -26.93 19.21 15.09
CA MET A 337 -27.99 20.20 14.87
C MET A 337 -29.39 19.63 15.15
N MET A 338 -29.67 18.35 14.81
CA MET A 338 -30.96 17.74 15.14
C MET A 338 -31.12 17.42 16.63
N ARG A 339 -30.04 17.11 17.36
CA ARG A 339 -30.12 16.92 18.83
C ARG A 339 -30.31 18.23 19.58
N SER A 340 -29.78 19.34 19.06
CA SER A 340 -30.01 20.67 19.64
C SER A 340 -31.42 21.20 19.35
N ALA A 341 -32.01 20.85 18.21
CA ALA A 341 -33.37 21.27 17.85
C ALA A 341 -34.48 20.48 18.56
N ALA A 342 -34.19 19.26 19.06
CA ALA A 342 -35.15 18.44 19.79
C ALA A 342 -35.28 18.82 21.29
N HIS A 343 -34.52 19.82 21.75
CA HIS A 343 -34.54 20.31 23.13
C HIS A 343 -35.08 21.75 23.26
N ILE A 344 -35.72 22.27 22.21
CA ILE A 344 -36.47 23.54 22.18
C ILE A 344 -37.94 23.20 21.92
#